data_AF-A0A2H5WFV8-F1
#
_entry.id   AF-A0A2H5WFV8-F1
#
_cell.length_a   1.000
_cell.length_b   1.000
_cell.length_c   1.000
_cell.angle_alpha   90.00
_cell.angle_beta   90.00
_cell.angle_gamma   90.00
#
_symmetry.space_group_name_H-M   'P 1'
#
loop_
_entity.id
_entity.type
_entity.pdbx_description
1 polymer ?
#
loop_
_entity_poly.entity_id
_entity_poly.type
_entity_poly.pdbx_seq_one_letter_code
_entity_poly.pdbx_strand_id
1 'polypeptide(L)'
;MSGYDEGHSGERGPSRRRSAGRRYLTAIVAAVAAAAVGGVAGTGVAAMWDAQPGLSPDAERVSDVVEGVFAGGCVDAAAARADVTAALDTQGLEGWDVVIAGGVGDCVAAGVDPDARRVVLIPALRPDVAEVMGGVRRELMDRCLGKEEAIAFVASALRSLGVQDFSVATDGPVAGPVGGEQALREHLAAGCFVYSGSGHDGDRWVFYVSGLDV
;
A
#
# COMPACT_ATOMS: atom_id res chain seq x y z
N MET A 1 -13.58 -2.42 78.39
CA MET A 1 -12.31 -2.12 77.71
C MET A 1 -12.68 -1.97 76.24
N SER A 2 -13.14 -0.81 75.77
CA SER A 2 -12.46 0.50 75.65
C SER A 2 -11.17 0.39 74.84
N GLY A 3 -11.21 0.95 73.63
CA GLY A 3 -10.13 0.97 72.65
C GLY A 3 -10.67 1.48 71.32
N TYR A 4 -11.06 2.75 71.30
CA TYR A 4 -11.28 3.52 70.08
C TYR A 4 -9.94 3.72 69.37
N ASP A 5 -9.89 3.58 68.05
CA ASP A 5 -8.77 4.06 67.25
C ASP A 5 -9.30 4.99 66.16
N GLU A 6 -8.73 6.19 66.16
CA GLU A 6 -9.01 7.34 65.33
C GLU A 6 -8.33 7.11 63.97
N GLY A 7 -9.07 7.12 62.86
CA GLY A 7 -9.29 8.37 62.14
C GLY A 7 -8.06 8.75 61.30
N HIS A 8 -8.07 8.45 60.00
CA HIS A 8 -7.26 9.19 59.00
C HIS A 8 -8.13 9.50 57.77
N SER A 9 -8.72 10.69 57.81
CA SER A 9 -9.36 11.36 56.68
C SER A 9 -8.30 11.81 55.69
N GLY A 10 -7.98 10.97 54.71
CA GLY A 10 -7.17 11.35 53.57
C GLY A 10 -7.96 12.26 52.63
N GLU A 11 -7.57 13.53 52.60
CA GLU A 11 -8.07 14.56 51.69
C GLU A 11 -7.94 14.11 50.23
N ARG A 12 -9.08 14.00 49.54
CA ARG A 12 -9.13 13.81 48.09
C ARG A 12 -8.79 15.15 47.43
N GLY A 13 -7.53 15.35 47.09
CA GLY A 13 -7.12 16.42 46.20
C GLY A 13 -7.78 16.25 44.82
N PRO A 14 -8.41 17.30 44.24
CA PRO A 14 -8.93 17.23 42.89
C PRO A 14 -7.75 17.18 41.90
N SER A 15 -7.46 16.00 41.37
CA SER A 15 -6.54 15.84 40.26
C SER A 15 -7.16 16.49 39.02
N ARG A 16 -6.86 17.77 38.79
CA ARG A 16 -7.06 18.43 37.51
C ARG A 16 -6.18 17.73 36.47
N ARG A 17 -6.69 16.66 35.85
CA ARG A 17 -6.17 16.13 34.58
C ARG A 17 -6.36 17.22 33.53
N ARG A 18 -5.36 18.08 33.41
CA ARG A 18 -5.22 19.03 32.31
C ARG A 18 -5.19 18.20 31.02
N SER A 19 -6.18 18.47 30.18
CA SER A 19 -6.29 18.01 28.81
C SER A 19 -5.05 18.39 27.99
N ALA A 20 -4.09 17.47 27.92
CA ALA A 20 -2.95 17.52 26.99
C ALA A 20 -3.29 16.89 25.62
N GLY A 21 -4.57 16.57 25.36
CA GLY A 21 -5.03 15.99 24.10
C GLY A 21 -5.67 17.04 23.20
N ARG A 22 -4.87 17.90 22.54
CA ARG A 22 -5.32 18.67 21.36
C ARG A 22 -4.25 19.43 20.56
N ARG A 23 -2.95 19.18 20.79
CA ARG A 23 -1.86 19.90 20.09
C ARG A 23 -0.91 19.05 19.25
N TYR A 24 -1.19 17.75 19.10
CA TYR A 24 -0.37 16.86 18.25
C TYR A 24 -0.97 16.58 16.86
N LEU A 25 -2.17 17.09 16.55
CA LEU A 25 -2.81 16.87 15.24
C LEU A 25 -2.41 17.87 14.15
N THR A 26 -1.64 18.92 14.48
CA THR A 26 -1.25 19.97 13.51
C THR A 26 0.20 19.87 13.01
N ALA A 27 0.95 18.82 13.41
CA ALA A 27 2.37 18.67 13.07
C ALA A 27 2.66 17.63 11.97
N ILE A 28 1.65 16.92 11.45
CA ILE A 28 1.88 15.83 10.46
C ILE A 28 1.89 16.35 9.01
N VAL A 29 1.43 17.57 8.73
CA VAL A 29 1.27 18.07 7.35
C VAL A 29 2.53 18.73 6.76
N ALA A 30 3.56 19.04 7.56
CA ALA A 30 4.66 19.91 7.11
C ALA A 30 5.95 19.18 6.68
N ALA A 31 6.07 17.86 6.84
CA ALA A 31 7.34 17.16 6.62
C ALA A 31 7.57 16.62 5.20
N VAL A 32 6.56 16.63 4.32
CA VAL A 32 6.67 16.00 2.98
C VAL A 32 7.21 16.96 1.90
N ALA A 33 7.32 18.26 2.18
CA ALA A 33 7.56 19.27 1.13
C ALA A 33 9.03 19.53 0.72
N ALA A 34 10.03 18.81 1.26
CA ALA A 34 11.43 19.25 1.18
C ALA A 34 12.41 18.37 0.38
N ALA A 35 11.97 17.36 -0.38
CA ALA A 35 12.90 16.37 -0.95
C ALA A 35 12.75 16.06 -2.46
N ALA A 36 12.38 17.04 -3.30
CA ALA A 36 12.24 16.80 -4.75
C ALA A 36 12.93 17.89 -5.60
N VAL A 37 14.26 17.95 -5.57
CA VAL A 37 15.05 18.57 -6.65
C VAL A 37 16.24 17.67 -6.96
N GLY A 38 16.12 16.84 -8.00
CA GLY A 38 17.26 16.17 -8.61
C GLY A 38 16.98 14.75 -9.08
N GLY A 39 16.66 14.61 -10.38
CA GLY A 39 16.72 13.34 -11.10
C GLY A 39 15.38 12.88 -11.64
N VAL A 40 15.16 13.08 -12.94
CA VAL A 40 14.15 12.33 -13.68
C VAL A 40 14.72 10.93 -13.90
N ALA A 41 14.80 10.14 -12.83
CA ALA A 41 14.90 8.69 -12.95
C ALA A 41 13.53 8.22 -13.46
N GLY A 42 13.52 7.38 -14.48
CA GLY A 42 12.29 6.88 -15.08
C GLY A 42 11.32 6.45 -13.97
N THR A 43 10.14 7.05 -13.95
CA THR A 43 9.05 6.60 -13.09
C THR A 43 8.55 5.29 -13.68
N GLY A 44 9.35 4.23 -13.46
CA GLY A 44 8.90 2.87 -13.67
C GLY A 44 7.63 2.73 -12.86
N VAL A 45 6.54 2.40 -13.54
CA VAL A 45 5.28 2.06 -12.91
C VAL A 45 5.57 0.78 -12.13
N ALA A 46 5.97 0.93 -10.86
CA ALA A 46 6.36 -0.20 -10.04
C ALA A 46 5.19 -1.17 -9.99
N ALA A 47 5.42 -2.37 -10.52
CA ALA A 47 4.47 -3.45 -10.53
C ALA A 47 3.96 -3.66 -9.11
N MET A 48 2.68 -3.42 -8.89
CA MET A 48 2.13 -3.20 -7.56
C MET A 48 1.85 -4.53 -6.81
N TRP A 49 2.48 -5.61 -7.28
CA TRP A 49 2.40 -6.98 -6.77
C TRP A 49 3.83 -7.51 -6.69
N ASP A 50 4.56 -6.94 -5.74
CA ASP A 50 5.90 -7.37 -5.38
C ASP A 50 5.88 -8.86 -4.96
N ALA A 51 6.96 -9.58 -5.32
CA ALA A 51 7.17 -11.00 -5.10
C ALA A 51 6.78 -11.49 -3.69
N GLN A 52 6.06 -12.61 -3.61
CA GLN A 52 5.80 -13.32 -2.35
C GLN A 52 6.92 -14.35 -2.06
N PRO A 53 7.25 -14.69 -0.80
CA PRO A 53 8.18 -15.79 -0.53
C PRO A 53 7.49 -17.11 -0.83
N GLY A 54 8.21 -18.02 -1.48
CA GLY A 54 7.63 -19.27 -1.96
C GLY A 54 6.97 -19.16 -3.32
N LEU A 55 7.16 -18.04 -4.03
CA LEU A 55 6.95 -18.01 -5.46
C LEU A 55 7.73 -19.13 -6.12
N SER A 56 7.11 -19.75 -7.12
CA SER A 56 7.84 -20.67 -7.97
C SER A 56 8.94 -19.90 -8.71
N PRO A 57 10.08 -20.54 -9.05
CA PRO A 57 11.09 -19.93 -9.91
C PRO A 57 10.54 -19.37 -11.23
N ASP A 58 9.39 -19.85 -11.67
CA ASP A 58 8.69 -19.32 -12.84
C ASP A 58 8.07 -17.96 -12.56
N ALA A 59 7.45 -17.77 -11.39
CA ALA A 59 6.82 -16.49 -11.05
C ALA A 59 7.86 -15.38 -10.83
N GLU A 60 9.02 -15.68 -10.25
CA GLU A 60 10.14 -14.73 -10.18
C GLU A 60 10.58 -14.30 -11.59
N ARG A 61 10.78 -15.26 -12.50
CA ARG A 61 11.13 -14.97 -13.89
C ARG A 61 10.05 -14.18 -14.62
N VAL A 62 8.77 -14.45 -14.37
CA VAL A 62 7.67 -13.65 -14.93
C VAL A 62 7.70 -12.22 -14.41
N SER A 63 7.92 -12.00 -13.12
CA SER A 63 8.05 -10.66 -12.56
C SER A 63 9.19 -9.88 -13.21
N ASP A 64 10.37 -10.49 -13.38
CA ASP A 64 11.52 -9.86 -14.06
C ASP A 64 11.20 -9.49 -15.52
N VAL A 65 10.53 -10.40 -16.25
CA VAL A 65 10.10 -10.16 -17.64
C VAL A 65 9.12 -8.99 -17.72
N VAL A 66 8.12 -8.99 -16.84
CA VAL A 66 7.12 -7.92 -16.76
C VAL A 66 7.81 -6.58 -16.44
N GLU A 67 8.68 -6.53 -15.43
CA GLU A 67 9.43 -5.31 -15.09
C GLU A 67 10.23 -4.77 -16.30
N GLY A 68 10.88 -5.66 -17.05
CA GLY A 68 11.63 -5.31 -18.26
C GLY A 68 10.77 -4.63 -19.33
N VAL A 69 9.51 -5.05 -19.52
CA VAL A 69 8.58 -4.43 -20.47
C VAL A 69 8.21 -3.00 -20.06
N PHE A 70 8.02 -2.76 -18.77
CA PHE A 70 7.62 -1.45 -18.23
C PHE A 70 8.78 -0.51 -17.93
N ALA A 71 10.04 -0.95 -18.08
CA ALA A 71 11.22 -0.11 -17.84
C ALA A 71 11.29 1.15 -18.73
N GLY A 72 10.62 1.12 -19.89
CA GLY A 72 10.52 2.25 -20.82
C GLY A 72 9.54 3.36 -20.39
N GLY A 73 8.77 3.14 -19.32
CA GLY A 73 7.78 4.08 -18.80
C GLY A 73 6.35 3.68 -19.14
N CYS A 74 5.52 4.67 -19.43
CA CYS A 74 4.10 4.47 -19.63
C CYS A 74 3.80 3.72 -20.95
N VAL A 75 2.99 2.67 -20.86
CA VAL A 75 2.55 1.86 -22.00
C VAL A 75 1.03 1.71 -21.94
N ASP A 76 0.34 1.79 -23.08
CA ASP A 76 -1.10 1.53 -23.13
C ASP A 76 -1.40 0.03 -22.97
N ALA A 77 -2.64 -0.29 -22.60
CA ALA A 77 -3.03 -1.66 -22.26
C ALA A 77 -2.88 -2.66 -23.42
N ALA A 78 -3.09 -2.24 -24.67
CA ALA A 78 -3.03 -3.13 -25.82
C ALA A 78 -1.58 -3.44 -26.19
N ALA A 79 -0.73 -2.41 -26.23
CA ALA A 79 0.70 -2.56 -26.44
C ALA A 79 1.35 -3.38 -25.31
N ALA A 80 1.06 -3.05 -24.05
CA ALA A 80 1.62 -3.78 -22.92
C ALA A 80 1.21 -5.26 -22.92
N ARG A 81 -0.04 -5.59 -23.29
CA ARG A 81 -0.48 -6.97 -23.42
C ARG A 81 0.32 -7.73 -24.50
N ALA A 82 0.51 -7.10 -25.66
CA ALA A 82 1.26 -7.71 -26.75
C ALA A 82 2.74 -7.92 -26.37
N ASP A 83 3.37 -6.91 -25.78
CA ASP A 83 4.78 -6.94 -25.39
C ASP A 83 5.04 -7.94 -24.27
N VAL A 84 4.20 -7.97 -23.23
CA VAL A 84 4.31 -8.96 -22.15
C VAL A 84 4.13 -10.38 -22.69
N THR A 85 3.12 -10.61 -23.54
CA THR A 85 2.89 -11.95 -24.12
C THR A 85 4.11 -12.41 -24.93
N ALA A 86 4.61 -11.56 -25.82
CA ALA A 86 5.78 -11.87 -26.65
C ALA A 86 7.05 -12.09 -25.81
N ALA A 87 7.24 -11.33 -24.73
CA ALA A 87 8.38 -11.48 -23.85
C ALA A 87 8.31 -12.79 -23.05
N LEU A 88 7.12 -13.19 -22.57
CA LEU A 88 6.90 -14.47 -21.89
C LEU A 88 7.16 -15.66 -22.83
N ASP A 89 6.63 -15.61 -24.06
CA ASP A 89 6.85 -16.64 -25.08
C ASP A 89 8.35 -16.81 -25.41
N THR A 90 9.08 -15.69 -25.53
CA THR A 90 10.53 -15.70 -25.82
C THR A 90 11.34 -16.38 -24.73
N GLN A 91 10.88 -16.33 -23.48
CA GLN A 91 11.55 -16.93 -22.33
C GLN A 91 11.12 -18.38 -22.05
N GLY A 92 10.24 -18.97 -22.88
CA GLY A 92 9.68 -20.30 -22.65
C GLY A 92 8.82 -20.34 -21.38
N LEU A 93 8.10 -19.25 -21.11
CA LEU A 93 7.15 -19.13 -20.00
C LEU A 93 5.71 -19.27 -20.54
N GLU A 94 5.48 -20.20 -21.46
CA GLU A 94 4.16 -20.39 -22.06
C GLU A 94 3.13 -20.89 -21.03
N GLY A 95 1.87 -20.47 -21.19
CA GLY A 95 0.76 -20.85 -20.30
C GLY A 95 0.52 -19.87 -19.16
N TRP A 96 1.10 -18.67 -19.22
CA TRP A 96 0.68 -17.52 -18.41
C TRP A 96 -0.33 -16.67 -19.18
N ASP A 97 -1.44 -16.32 -18.55
CA ASP A 97 -2.48 -15.47 -19.15
C ASP A 97 -2.16 -14.00 -18.90
N VAL A 98 -2.20 -13.16 -19.95
CA VAL A 98 -2.14 -11.70 -19.79
C VAL A 98 -3.54 -11.13 -19.93
N VAL A 99 -4.10 -10.64 -18.82
CA VAL A 99 -5.46 -10.08 -18.75
C VAL A 99 -5.43 -8.59 -18.43
N ILE A 100 -6.47 -7.87 -18.85
CA ILE A 100 -6.67 -6.47 -18.50
C ILE A 100 -7.82 -6.42 -17.49
N ALA A 101 -7.59 -5.82 -16.32
CA ALA A 101 -8.57 -5.66 -15.26
C ALA A 101 -8.91 -4.17 -15.05
N GLY A 102 -10.21 -3.86 -15.01
CA GLY A 102 -10.70 -2.50 -14.84
C GLY A 102 -10.69 -1.66 -16.12
N GLY A 103 -11.00 -0.36 -15.98
CA GLY A 103 -11.19 0.58 -17.08
C GLY A 103 -9.96 0.79 -17.97
N VAL A 104 -10.15 1.52 -19.06
CA VAL A 104 -9.08 1.93 -19.99
C VAL A 104 -8.42 3.21 -19.48
N GLY A 105 -7.26 3.07 -18.84
CA GLY A 105 -6.33 4.18 -18.67
C GLY A 105 -5.40 4.28 -19.87
N ASP A 106 -4.88 5.48 -20.15
CA ASP A 106 -3.82 5.69 -21.15
C ASP A 106 -2.50 4.99 -20.77
N CYS A 107 -2.40 4.57 -19.52
CA CYS A 107 -1.23 3.95 -18.91
C CYS A 107 -1.65 2.75 -18.06
N VAL A 108 -0.92 1.63 -18.17
CA VAL A 108 -1.12 0.48 -17.29
C VAL A 108 0.10 0.17 -16.43
N ALA A 109 -0.17 -0.39 -15.25
CA ALA A 109 0.76 -1.15 -14.43
C ALA A 109 0.47 -2.65 -14.63
N ALA A 110 1.39 -3.51 -14.19
CA ALA A 110 1.17 -4.94 -14.14
C ALA A 110 1.27 -5.48 -12.72
N GLY A 111 0.46 -6.50 -12.43
CA GLY A 111 0.60 -7.37 -11.27
C GLY A 111 0.74 -8.82 -11.70
N VAL A 112 1.42 -9.63 -10.90
CA VAL A 112 1.63 -11.06 -11.17
C VAL A 112 0.84 -11.87 -10.13
N ASP A 113 -0.08 -12.71 -10.62
CA ASP A 113 -0.81 -13.71 -9.86
C ASP A 113 -0.23 -15.09 -10.20
N PRO A 114 0.66 -15.63 -9.37
CA PRO A 114 1.36 -16.89 -9.63
C PRO A 114 0.43 -18.11 -9.56
N ASP A 115 -0.57 -18.08 -8.68
CA ASP A 115 -1.46 -19.21 -8.44
C ASP A 115 -2.41 -19.41 -9.63
N ALA A 116 -2.89 -18.31 -10.20
CA ALA A 116 -3.68 -18.31 -11.42
C ALA A 116 -2.83 -18.35 -12.70
N ARG A 117 -1.49 -18.31 -12.60
CA ARG A 117 -0.55 -18.12 -13.71
C ARG A 117 -0.96 -16.97 -14.62
N ARG A 118 -1.11 -15.78 -14.04
CA ARG A 118 -1.67 -14.62 -14.74
C ARG A 118 -0.85 -13.36 -14.50
N VAL A 119 -0.69 -12.57 -15.55
CA VAL A 119 -0.28 -11.15 -15.47
C VAL A 119 -1.53 -10.31 -15.62
N VAL A 120 -1.81 -9.48 -14.62
CA VAL A 120 -2.98 -8.58 -14.58
C VAL A 120 -2.52 -7.17 -14.89
N LEU A 121 -2.96 -6.63 -16.02
CA LEU A 121 -2.76 -5.23 -16.39
C LEU A 121 -3.88 -4.39 -15.76
N ILE A 122 -3.51 -3.37 -15.01
CA ILE A 122 -4.43 -2.45 -14.33
C ILE A 122 -4.07 -1.01 -14.70
N PRO A 123 -5.00 -0.06 -14.67
CA PRO A 123 -4.66 1.35 -14.85
C PRO A 123 -3.54 1.76 -13.89
N ALA A 124 -2.54 2.49 -14.39
CA ALA A 124 -1.47 3.01 -13.56
C ALA A 124 -1.98 4.22 -12.75
N LEU A 125 -1.50 4.32 -11.51
CA LEU A 125 -1.64 5.57 -10.75
C LEU A 125 -0.86 6.68 -11.47
N ARG A 126 -1.35 7.92 -11.33
CA ARG A 126 -0.53 9.08 -11.71
C ARG A 126 0.80 9.05 -10.94
N PRO A 127 1.91 9.52 -11.53
CA PRO A 127 3.22 9.45 -10.87
C PRO A 127 3.26 10.08 -9.47
N ASP A 128 2.60 11.22 -9.28
CA ASP A 128 2.51 11.92 -7.99
C ASP A 128 1.73 11.13 -6.94
N VAL A 129 0.66 10.45 -7.36
CA VAL A 129 -0.11 9.55 -6.49
C VAL A 129 0.71 8.31 -6.14
N ALA A 130 1.38 7.70 -7.12
CA ALA A 130 2.24 6.53 -6.89
C ALA A 130 3.36 6.84 -5.88
N GLU A 131 4.05 7.97 -6.04
CA GLU A 131 5.11 8.42 -5.13
C GLU A 131 4.60 8.58 -3.69
N VAL A 132 3.48 9.30 -3.51
CA VAL A 132 2.89 9.50 -2.18
C VAL A 132 2.43 8.18 -1.58
N MET A 133 1.82 7.29 -2.36
CA MET A 133 1.41 5.99 -1.86
C MET A 133 2.60 5.09 -1.47
N GLY A 134 3.74 5.22 -2.15
CA GLY A 134 5.00 4.61 -1.71
C GLY A 134 5.49 5.17 -0.38
N GLY A 135 5.35 6.47 -0.15
CA GLY A 135 5.57 7.11 1.15
C GLY A 135 4.62 6.60 2.24
N VAL A 136 3.33 6.51 1.93
CA VAL A 136 2.30 6.00 2.84
C VAL A 136 2.59 4.55 3.25
N ARG A 137 3.00 3.69 2.30
CA ARG A 137 3.40 2.31 2.59
C ARG A 137 4.52 2.25 3.62
N ARG A 138 5.59 3.04 3.42
CA ARG A 138 6.73 3.09 4.35
C ARG A 138 6.31 3.56 5.74
N GLU A 139 5.55 4.65 5.81
CA GLU A 139 5.05 5.17 7.08
C GLU A 139 4.18 4.16 7.83
N LEU A 140 3.32 3.42 7.12
CA LEU A 140 2.50 2.36 7.73
C LEU A 140 3.32 1.16 8.16
N MET A 141 4.40 0.80 7.46
CA MET A 141 5.33 -0.24 7.93
C MET A 141 6.11 0.21 9.17
N ASP A 142 6.44 1.49 9.28
CA ASP A 142 7.17 2.06 10.42
C ASP A 142 6.27 2.27 11.65
N ARG A 143 4.98 2.56 11.42
CA ARG A 143 4.00 2.84 12.47
C ARG A 143 2.94 1.76 12.52
N CYS A 144 2.84 1.07 13.66
CA CYS A 144 1.74 0.14 13.88
C CYS A 144 0.42 0.89 14.07
N LEU A 145 -0.27 1.19 12.96
CA LEU A 145 -1.60 1.80 12.97
C LEU A 145 -2.68 0.73 12.91
N GLY A 146 -3.76 0.94 13.65
CA GLY A 146 -4.96 0.11 13.54
C GLY A 146 -5.75 0.42 12.26
N LYS A 147 -6.74 -0.43 11.95
CA LYS A 147 -7.59 -0.35 10.75
C LYS A 147 -8.07 1.06 10.41
N GLU A 148 -8.77 1.70 11.34
CA GLU A 148 -9.38 3.03 11.12
C GLU A 148 -8.34 4.13 10.97
N GLU A 149 -7.21 4.02 11.67
CA GLU A 149 -6.12 4.99 11.57
C GLU A 149 -5.40 4.88 10.23
N ALA A 150 -5.16 3.65 9.75
CA ALA A 150 -4.57 3.40 8.44
C ALA A 150 -5.48 3.88 7.30
N ILE A 151 -6.79 3.60 7.38
CA ILE A 151 -7.79 4.11 6.43
C ILE A 151 -7.77 5.64 6.40
N ALA A 152 -7.83 6.28 7.57
CA ALA A 152 -7.81 7.74 7.66
C ALA A 152 -6.51 8.34 7.11
N PHE A 153 -5.38 7.67 7.34
CA PHE A 153 -4.07 8.10 6.86
C PHE A 153 -3.98 8.05 5.33
N VAL A 154 -4.35 6.93 4.71
CA VAL A 154 -4.43 6.77 3.24
C VAL A 154 -5.39 7.81 2.65
N ALA A 155 -6.60 7.93 3.19
CA ALA A 155 -7.60 8.86 2.69
C ALA A 155 -7.15 10.33 2.79
N SER A 156 -6.41 10.69 3.85
CA SER A 156 -5.84 12.03 4.00
C SER A 156 -4.77 12.31 2.94
N ALA A 157 -3.89 11.34 2.67
CA ALA A 157 -2.85 11.46 1.64
C ALA A 157 -3.47 11.67 0.25
N LEU A 158 -4.47 10.86 -0.11
CA LEU A 158 -5.17 10.95 -1.40
C LEU A 158 -5.89 12.29 -1.60
N ARG A 159 -6.62 12.76 -0.58
CA ARG A 159 -7.30 14.06 -0.62
C ARG A 159 -6.31 15.23 -0.75
N SER A 160 -5.13 15.11 -0.15
CA SER A 160 -4.09 16.14 -0.26
C SER A 160 -3.58 16.33 -1.69
N LEU A 161 -3.71 15.29 -2.53
CA LEU A 161 -3.39 15.29 -3.97
C LEU A 161 -4.59 15.63 -4.87
N GLY A 162 -5.73 15.99 -4.28
CA GLY A 162 -6.95 16.29 -5.02
C GLY A 162 -7.65 15.08 -5.61
N VAL A 163 -7.32 13.85 -5.17
CA VAL A 163 -8.07 12.64 -5.55
C VAL A 163 -9.41 12.68 -4.82
N GLN A 164 -10.53 12.74 -5.55
CA GLN A 164 -11.87 12.91 -4.97
C GLN A 164 -12.72 11.64 -5.06
N ASP A 165 -12.56 10.86 -6.13
CA ASP A 165 -13.37 9.65 -6.38
C ASP A 165 -12.57 8.39 -6.06
N PHE A 166 -12.51 8.07 -4.76
CA PHE A 166 -11.82 6.88 -4.28
C PHE A 166 -12.52 6.25 -3.07
N SER A 167 -12.32 4.96 -2.87
CA SER A 167 -12.60 4.27 -1.61
C SER A 167 -11.31 3.71 -1.01
N VAL A 168 -11.34 3.43 0.29
CA VAL A 168 -10.30 2.65 0.96
C VAL A 168 -10.96 1.39 1.51
N ALA A 169 -10.41 0.22 1.18
CA ALA A 169 -10.99 -1.07 1.50
C ALA A 169 -9.98 -1.96 2.22
N THR A 170 -10.47 -2.94 2.98
CA THR A 170 -9.61 -3.84 3.80
C THR A 170 -9.69 -5.30 3.42
N ASP A 171 -10.55 -5.64 2.49
CA ASP A 171 -10.77 -6.97 1.90
C ASP A 171 -9.93 -7.19 0.64
N GLY A 172 -8.97 -6.30 0.37
CA GLY A 172 -8.06 -6.39 -0.76
C GLY A 172 -6.95 -7.43 -0.57
N PRO A 173 -6.28 -7.78 -1.67
CA PRO A 173 -5.10 -8.65 -1.62
C PRO A 173 -3.99 -8.01 -0.79
N VAL A 174 -3.19 -8.84 -0.13
CA VAL A 174 -2.00 -8.39 0.59
C VAL A 174 -0.80 -8.40 -0.35
N ALA A 175 -0.33 -7.22 -0.78
CA ALA A 175 0.93 -7.08 -1.49
C ALA A 175 2.05 -6.64 -0.53
N GLY A 176 3.13 -7.43 -0.47
CA GLY A 176 4.28 -7.17 0.42
C GLY A 176 5.55 -6.87 -0.36
N PRO A 177 6.48 -6.06 0.17
CA PRO A 177 7.68 -5.68 -0.56
C PRO A 177 8.57 -6.90 -0.80
N VAL A 178 9.24 -6.94 -1.96
CA VAL A 178 10.18 -8.02 -2.31
C VAL A 178 11.23 -8.21 -1.21
N GLY A 179 11.31 -9.42 -0.65
CA GLY A 179 12.28 -9.76 0.40
C GLY A 179 11.97 -9.17 1.80
N GLY A 180 10.83 -8.50 1.98
CA GLY A 180 10.39 -7.92 3.25
C GLY A 180 9.17 -8.60 3.87
N GLU A 181 8.86 -9.82 3.46
CA GLU A 181 7.55 -10.44 3.70
C GLU A 181 7.45 -11.07 5.08
N GLN A 182 8.58 -11.53 5.64
CA GLN A 182 8.62 -11.90 7.06
C GLN A 182 8.32 -10.68 7.94
N ALA A 183 8.97 -9.55 7.66
CA ALA A 183 8.73 -8.31 8.39
C ALA A 183 7.27 -7.84 8.23
N LEU A 184 6.72 -7.92 7.01
CA LEU A 184 5.31 -7.65 6.78
C LEU A 184 4.40 -8.59 7.59
N ARG A 185 4.65 -9.90 7.55
CA ARG A 185 3.83 -10.88 8.27
C ARG A 185 3.85 -10.63 9.77
N GLU A 186 5.02 -10.36 10.33
CA GLU A 186 5.18 -9.99 11.75
C GLU A 186 4.43 -8.69 12.08
N HIS A 187 4.48 -7.71 11.18
CA HIS A 187 3.76 -6.44 11.32
C HIS A 187 2.24 -6.64 11.31
N LEU A 188 1.70 -7.44 10.36
CA LEU A 188 0.28 -7.78 10.31
C LEU A 188 -0.16 -8.61 11.53
N ALA A 189 0.69 -9.54 11.98
CA ALA A 189 0.46 -10.35 13.18
C ALA A 189 0.43 -9.53 14.48
N ALA A 190 1.08 -8.37 14.50
CA ALA A 190 1.01 -7.41 15.60
C ALA A 190 -0.29 -6.56 15.58
N GLY A 191 -1.21 -6.81 14.64
CA GLY A 191 -2.47 -6.08 14.49
C GLY A 191 -2.34 -4.76 13.74
N CYS A 192 -1.22 -4.55 13.06
CA CYS A 192 -0.95 -3.33 12.30
C CYS A 192 -1.47 -3.46 10.86
N PHE A 193 -1.87 -2.34 10.25
CA PHE A 193 -2.37 -2.27 8.88
C PHE A 193 -1.37 -1.58 7.95
N VAL A 194 -1.21 -2.13 6.74
CA VAL A 194 -0.31 -1.60 5.70
C VAL A 194 -1.05 -1.25 4.43
N TYR A 195 -0.54 -0.31 3.64
CA TYR A 195 -1.03 -0.10 2.28
C TYR A 195 -0.57 -1.25 1.38
N SER A 196 -1.51 -1.93 0.73
CA SER A 196 -1.28 -3.13 -0.08
C SER A 196 -1.52 -2.91 -1.58
N GLY A 197 -1.91 -1.70 -1.99
CA GLY A 197 -2.05 -1.35 -3.40
C GLY A 197 -3.38 -0.68 -3.72
N SER A 198 -3.65 -0.52 -5.01
CA SER A 198 -4.85 0.06 -5.59
C SER A 198 -5.44 -0.79 -6.72
N GLY A 199 -6.75 -0.67 -6.91
CA GLY A 199 -7.48 -1.25 -8.01
C GLY A 199 -8.67 -0.37 -8.40
N HIS A 200 -9.65 -0.97 -9.07
CA HIS A 200 -10.84 -0.27 -9.54
C HIS A 200 -12.12 -1.03 -9.21
N ASP A 201 -13.15 -0.29 -8.83
CA ASP A 201 -14.55 -0.73 -8.75
C ASP A 201 -15.37 0.14 -9.72
N GLY A 202 -15.57 -0.38 -10.93
CA GLY A 202 -16.04 0.43 -12.07
C GLY A 202 -15.05 1.54 -12.41
N ASP A 203 -15.51 2.79 -12.40
CA ASP A 203 -14.69 3.98 -12.66
C ASP A 203 -13.96 4.50 -11.40
N ARG A 204 -14.32 3.98 -10.21
CA ARG A 204 -13.81 4.47 -8.94
C ARG A 204 -12.52 3.76 -8.54
N TRP A 205 -11.53 4.53 -8.07
CA TRP A 205 -10.32 3.95 -7.48
C TRP A 205 -10.60 3.31 -6.13
N VAL A 206 -10.04 2.12 -5.90
CA VAL A 206 -10.05 1.45 -4.60
C VAL A 206 -8.63 1.36 -4.11
N PHE A 207 -8.34 1.87 -2.91
CA PHE A 207 -7.03 1.73 -2.27
C PHE A 207 -7.15 0.71 -1.14
N TYR A 208 -6.30 -0.31 -1.15
CA TYR A 208 -6.36 -1.41 -0.21
C TYR A 208 -5.40 -1.18 0.95
N VAL A 209 -5.90 -1.38 2.17
CA VAL A 209 -5.07 -1.54 3.36
C VAL A 209 -5.29 -2.93 3.95
N SER A 210 -4.22 -3.65 4.21
CA SER A 210 -4.27 -5.03 4.69
C SER A 210 -3.82 -5.13 6.14
N GLY A 211 -4.52 -5.96 6.92
CA GLY A 211 -4.29 -6.22 8.34
C GLY A 211 -4.96 -7.52 8.77
N LEU A 212 -4.64 -8.05 9.94
CA LEU A 212 -5.40 -9.14 10.56
C LEU A 212 -6.41 -8.53 11.53
N ASP A 213 -7.71 -8.75 11.28
CA ASP A 213 -8.76 -8.44 12.26
C ASP A 213 -8.70 -9.53 13.36
N VAL A 214 -7.84 -9.30 14.37
CA VAL A 214 -7.69 -10.16 15.57
C VAL A 214 -8.65 -9.77 16.69
#